data_AF-A0A660WW03-F1
#
_entry.id   AF-A0A660WW03-F1
#
_cell.length_a   1.000
_cell.length_b   1.000
_cell.length_c   1.000
_cell.angle_alpha   90.00
_cell.angle_beta   90.00
_cell.angle_gamma   90.00
#
_symmetry.space_group_name_H-M   'P 1'
#
loop_
_entity.id
_entity.type
_entity.pdbx_description
1 polymer ?
#
loop_
_entity_poly.entity_id
_entity_poly.type
_entity_poly.pdbx_seq_one_letter_code
_entity_poly.pdbx_strand_id
1 'polypeptide(L)'
;MNVITVVNQKGGCGKTTTSANLSFALSKKYKTLLIDLDPQAHSTFYLGIKNNDDKGIVKLFEASLAGNCRIEEFAQRRNDNLFILSSRLSLSVWEHKINQFPDRLFFLYKILSQNSFSYDYVIIDCPPNLGLLSLNAIVASSHLLIPLLVCPFSLKALKSLLQVLNLVEEKMGKKITPYYLITQLDKRAKFSLYFVEKMKKELKGNILNTVIRTNISLREASFKGLSIFEYKPLSRGAKDYKTLSEEIINLTQDKGWAYFFFKGKDINNVYIVGDFNRWQKDEEYKMKKADEESWFLNFPLKKGKYHYKFLAANRWIADPLNPFQEDDPYGGKNSVLVIS
;
A
#
# COMPACT_ATOMS: atom_id res chain seq x y z
N MET A 1 -8.57 -4.37 5.07
CA MET A 1 -7.53 -4.06 4.06
C MET A 1 -6.19 -3.70 4.71
N ASN A 2 -5.13 -4.43 4.38
CA ASN A 2 -3.74 -4.16 4.72
C ASN A 2 -3.00 -3.61 3.50
N VAL A 3 -2.51 -2.37 3.56
CA VAL A 3 -1.80 -1.72 2.45
C VAL A 3 -0.29 -1.75 2.74
N ILE A 4 0.44 -2.54 1.95
CA ILE A 4 1.87 -2.77 2.12
C ILE A 4 2.60 -2.20 0.90
N THR A 5 3.36 -1.12 1.11
CA THR A 5 4.22 -0.56 0.06
C THR A 5 5.59 -1.20 0.09
N VAL A 6 6.03 -1.72 -1.06
CA VAL A 6 7.38 -2.23 -1.27
C VAL A 6 8.27 -1.11 -1.81
N VAL A 7 9.11 -0.52 -0.95
CA VAL A 7 9.87 0.71 -1.29
C VAL A 7 11.33 0.62 -0.90
N ASN A 8 12.17 1.17 -1.78
CA ASN A 8 13.59 1.43 -1.56
C ASN A 8 14.11 2.31 -2.72
N GLN A 9 14.85 3.36 -2.39
CA GLN A 9 15.50 4.25 -3.36
C GLN A 9 16.53 3.54 -4.24
N LYS A 10 17.10 2.42 -3.79
CA LYS A 10 18.08 1.67 -4.59
C LYS A 10 17.39 0.81 -5.66
N GLY A 11 17.83 0.96 -6.91
CA GLY A 11 17.50 0.04 -8.00
C GLY A 11 18.08 -1.37 -7.77
N GLY A 12 17.39 -2.41 -8.24
CA GLY A 12 17.91 -3.79 -8.20
C GLY A 12 17.92 -4.47 -6.83
N CYS A 13 17.33 -3.89 -5.78
CA CYS A 13 17.22 -4.52 -4.46
C CYS A 13 16.11 -5.58 -4.36
N GLY A 14 15.38 -5.85 -5.44
CA GLY A 14 14.34 -6.88 -5.48
C GLY A 14 12.93 -6.42 -5.12
N LYS A 15 12.61 -5.11 -5.23
CA LYS A 15 11.24 -4.57 -5.04
C LYS A 15 10.21 -5.32 -5.87
N THR A 16 10.28 -5.18 -7.19
CA THR A 16 9.36 -5.83 -8.13
C THR A 16 9.28 -7.34 -7.96
N THR A 17 10.41 -8.02 -7.80
CA THR A 17 10.42 -9.47 -7.54
C THR A 17 9.68 -9.81 -6.25
N THR A 18 9.84 -8.98 -5.21
CA THR A 18 9.15 -9.14 -3.93
C THR A 18 7.66 -8.85 -4.08
N SER A 19 7.29 -7.71 -4.67
CA SER A 19 5.92 -7.28 -4.90
C SER A 19 5.13 -8.35 -5.66
N ALA A 20 5.66 -8.84 -6.79
CA ALA A 20 5.01 -9.85 -7.62
C ALA A 20 4.83 -11.19 -6.88
N ASN A 21 5.90 -11.74 -6.30
CA ASN A 21 5.83 -13.06 -5.67
C ASN A 21 5.11 -13.04 -4.33
N LEU A 22 5.24 -11.97 -3.52
CA LEU A 22 4.47 -11.81 -2.28
C LEU A 22 2.97 -11.70 -2.58
N SER A 23 2.58 -10.89 -3.57
CA SER A 23 1.17 -10.77 -3.96
C SER A 23 0.60 -12.11 -4.42
N PHE A 24 1.36 -12.85 -5.23
CA PHE A 24 0.96 -14.19 -5.65
C PHE A 24 0.83 -15.17 -4.46
N ALA A 25 1.78 -15.13 -3.52
CA ALA A 25 1.73 -15.97 -2.33
C ALA A 25 0.50 -15.68 -1.45
N LEU A 26 0.21 -14.40 -1.21
CA LEU A 26 -0.96 -13.94 -0.44
C LEU A 26 -2.28 -14.34 -1.12
N SER A 27 -2.33 -14.27 -2.47
CA SER A 27 -3.51 -14.65 -3.25
C SER A 27 -3.97 -16.10 -3.05
N LYS A 28 -3.12 -16.98 -2.50
CA LYS A 28 -3.52 -18.35 -2.17
C LYS A 28 -4.54 -18.44 -1.03
N LYS A 29 -4.67 -17.39 -0.21
CA LYS A 29 -5.57 -17.36 0.95
C LYS A 29 -6.43 -16.10 1.03
N TYR A 30 -6.01 -15.02 0.38
CA TYR A 30 -6.59 -13.69 0.57
C TYR A 30 -6.79 -13.00 -0.77
N LYS A 31 -7.87 -12.23 -0.91
CA LYS A 31 -8.08 -11.44 -2.12
C LYS A 31 -7.06 -10.28 -2.12
N THR A 32 -6.18 -10.29 -3.11
CA THR A 32 -4.97 -9.47 -3.14
C THR A 32 -4.95 -8.60 -4.39
N LEU A 33 -4.65 -7.32 -4.22
CA LEU A 33 -4.40 -6.36 -5.29
C LEU A 33 -2.91 -6.01 -5.33
N LEU A 34 -2.29 -6.09 -6.50
CA LEU A 34 -0.99 -5.49 -6.77
C LEU A 34 -1.17 -4.17 -7.54
N ILE A 35 -0.58 -3.09 -7.04
CA ILE A 35 -0.55 -1.80 -7.73
C ILE A 35 0.88 -1.57 -8.22
N ASP A 36 1.06 -1.53 -9.53
CA ASP A 36 2.34 -1.18 -10.14
C ASP A 36 2.39 0.35 -10.27
N LEU A 37 3.27 1.02 -9.51
CA LEU A 37 3.49 2.47 -9.59
C LEU A 37 4.81 2.84 -10.27
N ASP A 38 5.57 1.86 -10.77
CA ASP A 38 6.77 2.14 -11.55
C ASP A 38 6.36 2.35 -13.03
N PRO A 39 6.61 3.52 -13.65
CA PRO A 39 6.33 3.72 -15.08
C PRO A 39 7.01 2.70 -16.01
N GLN A 40 8.05 2.01 -15.54
CA GLN A 40 8.70 0.90 -16.28
C GLN A 40 7.87 -0.39 -16.30
N ALA A 41 6.79 -0.45 -15.51
CA ALA A 41 5.81 -1.53 -15.49
C ALA A 41 6.40 -2.93 -15.25
N HIS A 42 7.52 -3.01 -14.51
CA HIS A 42 8.23 -4.27 -14.35
C HIS A 42 7.39 -5.34 -13.63
N SER A 43 6.53 -4.98 -12.68
CA SER A 43 5.71 -5.99 -11.97
C SER A 43 4.53 -6.46 -12.82
N THR A 44 3.99 -5.57 -13.65
CA THR A 44 3.03 -5.89 -14.71
C THR A 44 3.61 -6.96 -15.65
N PHE A 45 4.81 -6.74 -16.19
CA PHE A 45 5.48 -7.72 -17.06
C PHE A 45 5.87 -9.00 -16.31
N TYR A 46 6.35 -8.89 -15.07
CA TYR A 46 6.76 -10.04 -14.26
C TYR A 46 5.64 -11.07 -14.13
N LEU A 47 4.40 -10.63 -13.96
CA LEU A 47 3.24 -11.50 -13.83
C LEU A 47 2.60 -11.88 -15.18
N GLY A 48 3.22 -11.55 -16.32
CA GLY A 48 2.71 -11.91 -17.64
C GLY A 48 1.39 -11.21 -18.00
N ILE A 49 1.11 -10.06 -17.39
CA ILE A 49 -0.09 -9.27 -17.69
C ILE A 49 0.14 -8.54 -19.01
N LYS A 50 -0.82 -8.70 -19.93
CA LYS A 50 -0.83 -7.97 -21.18
C LYS A 50 -1.32 -6.54 -20.95
N ASN A 51 -0.81 -5.62 -21.75
CA ASN A 51 -1.30 -4.25 -21.76
C ASN A 51 -2.75 -4.22 -22.26
N ASN A 52 -3.63 -3.58 -21.51
CA ASN A 52 -5.01 -3.27 -21.89
C ASN A 52 -5.25 -1.76 -21.70
N ASP A 53 -5.67 -1.06 -22.76
CA ASP A 53 -5.71 0.41 -22.80
C ASP A 53 -6.79 1.01 -21.90
N ASP A 54 -7.82 0.23 -21.57
CA ASP A 54 -8.93 0.64 -20.70
C ASP A 54 -8.71 0.25 -19.23
N LYS A 55 -7.56 -0.36 -18.91
CA LYS A 55 -7.24 -0.87 -17.58
C LYS A 55 -5.94 -0.26 -17.03
N GLY A 56 -5.70 -0.49 -15.75
CA GLY A 56 -4.47 -0.11 -15.06
C GLY A 56 -4.55 1.23 -14.32
N ILE A 57 -3.44 1.58 -13.69
CA ILE A 57 -3.36 2.70 -12.74
C ILE A 57 -3.64 4.05 -13.39
N VAL A 58 -3.20 4.24 -14.64
CA VAL A 58 -3.42 5.48 -15.41
C VAL A 58 -4.91 5.72 -15.64
N LYS A 59 -5.66 4.69 -16.02
CA LYS A 59 -7.12 4.79 -16.23
C LYS A 59 -7.88 4.99 -14.93
N LEU A 60 -7.45 4.35 -13.85
CA LEU A 60 -7.98 4.62 -12.52
C LEU A 60 -7.77 6.08 -12.12
N PHE A 61 -6.60 6.66 -12.38
CA PHE A 61 -6.32 8.07 -12.10
C PHE A 61 -7.15 9.03 -12.96
N GLU A 62 -7.39 8.70 -14.24
CA GLU A 62 -8.31 9.46 -15.10
C GLU A 62 -9.73 9.44 -14.54
N ALA A 63 -10.24 8.27 -14.18
CA ALA A 63 -11.59 8.09 -13.67
C ALA A 63 -11.79 8.75 -12.30
N SER A 64 -10.78 8.72 -11.42
CA SER A 64 -10.89 9.32 -10.09
C SER A 64 -11.05 10.84 -10.13
N LEU A 65 -10.55 11.51 -11.18
CA LEU A 65 -10.79 12.94 -11.39
C LEU A 65 -12.21 13.23 -11.90
N ALA A 66 -12.84 12.27 -12.60
CA ALA A 66 -14.19 12.40 -13.12
C ALA A 66 -15.27 12.13 -12.05
N GLY A 67 -14.91 11.52 -10.91
CA GLY A 67 -15.82 11.26 -9.80
C GLY A 67 -15.60 9.89 -9.17
N ASN A 68 -16.71 9.26 -8.73
CA ASN A 68 -16.66 7.93 -8.12
C ASN A 68 -16.08 6.91 -9.10
N CYS A 69 -15.00 6.25 -8.70
CA CYS A 69 -14.36 5.20 -9.48
C CYS A 69 -14.25 3.93 -8.62
N ARG A 70 -14.43 2.77 -9.27
CA ARG A 70 -14.24 1.46 -8.63
C ARG A 70 -12.95 0.83 -9.13
N ILE A 71 -12.07 0.43 -8.21
CA ILE A 71 -10.77 -0.17 -8.57
C ILE A 71 -10.95 -1.42 -9.44
N GLU A 72 -12.01 -2.21 -9.22
CA GLU A 72 -12.32 -3.44 -9.96
C GLU A 72 -12.56 -3.18 -11.44
N GLU A 73 -13.06 -1.99 -11.79
CA GLU A 73 -13.30 -1.61 -13.18
C GLU A 73 -11.99 -1.41 -13.95
N PHE A 74 -10.88 -1.13 -13.26
CA PHE A 74 -9.58 -0.88 -13.89
C PHE A 74 -8.56 -1.97 -13.58
N ALA A 75 -8.79 -2.81 -12.57
CA ALA A 75 -7.94 -3.92 -12.22
C ALA A 75 -8.06 -5.07 -13.24
N GLN A 76 -6.92 -5.68 -13.57
CA GLN A 76 -6.86 -6.88 -14.40
C GLN A 76 -6.75 -8.11 -13.51
N ARG A 77 -7.48 -9.17 -13.84
CA ARG A 77 -7.44 -10.44 -13.09
C ARG A 77 -6.22 -11.25 -13.53
N ARG A 78 -5.37 -11.65 -12.57
CA ARG A 78 -4.23 -12.56 -12.81
C ARG A 78 -4.54 -14.01 -12.44
N ASN A 79 -5.29 -14.22 -11.37
CA ASN A 79 -5.84 -15.52 -10.96
C ASN A 79 -7.14 -15.27 -10.16
N ASP A 80 -7.68 -16.29 -9.50
CA ASP A 80 -8.95 -16.17 -8.77
C ASP A 80 -8.97 -15.08 -7.69
N ASN A 81 -7.83 -14.86 -7.03
CA ASN A 81 -7.72 -13.94 -5.90
C ASN A 81 -6.67 -12.83 -6.12
N LEU A 82 -5.89 -12.87 -7.20
CA LEU A 82 -4.88 -11.86 -7.51
C LEU A 82 -5.36 -10.97 -8.65
N PHE A 83 -5.40 -9.69 -8.36
CA PHE A 83 -5.71 -8.63 -9.29
C PHE A 83 -4.54 -7.66 -9.38
N ILE A 84 -4.42 -6.95 -10.49
CA ILE A 84 -3.35 -6.00 -10.72
C ILE A 84 -3.84 -4.72 -11.39
N LEU A 85 -3.46 -3.58 -10.82
CA LEU A 85 -3.47 -2.30 -11.52
C LEU A 85 -2.14 -2.16 -12.24
N SER A 86 -2.13 -2.52 -13.52
CA SER A 86 -0.94 -2.46 -14.37
C SER A 86 -0.44 -1.03 -14.55
N SER A 87 0.88 -0.86 -14.65
CA SER A 87 1.53 0.41 -14.96
C SER A 87 1.89 0.51 -16.43
N ARG A 88 2.22 1.73 -16.87
CA ARG A 88 2.70 2.08 -18.21
C ARG A 88 3.57 3.32 -18.16
N LEU A 89 4.34 3.54 -19.22
CA LEU A 89 5.23 4.71 -19.33
C LEU A 89 4.51 6.05 -19.15
N SER A 90 3.24 6.15 -19.57
CA SER A 90 2.40 7.35 -19.41
C SER A 90 2.11 7.72 -17.95
N LEU A 91 2.39 6.84 -16.99
CA LEU A 91 2.32 7.16 -15.56
C LEU A 91 3.30 8.28 -15.17
N SER A 92 4.41 8.44 -15.90
CA SER A 92 5.34 9.56 -15.72
C SER A 92 4.70 10.94 -15.96
N VAL A 93 3.79 11.04 -16.94
CA VAL A 93 3.02 12.27 -17.19
C VAL A 93 2.04 12.53 -16.05
N TRP A 94 1.46 11.46 -15.50
CA TRP A 94 0.58 11.54 -14.35
C TRP A 94 1.27 12.01 -13.08
N GLU A 95 2.52 11.63 -12.84
CA GLU A 95 3.29 12.16 -11.72
C GLU A 95 3.38 13.69 -11.78
N HIS A 96 3.61 14.26 -12.97
CA HIS A 96 3.61 15.72 -13.15
C HIS A 96 2.24 16.35 -12.93
N LYS A 97 1.16 15.72 -13.44
CA LYS A 97 -0.22 16.20 -13.22
C LYS A 97 -0.60 16.19 -11.74
N ILE A 98 -0.33 15.08 -11.03
CA ILE A 98 -0.62 14.95 -9.61
C ILE A 98 0.09 16.05 -8.81
N ASN A 99 1.30 16.43 -9.21
CA ASN A 99 2.08 17.47 -8.53
C ASN A 99 1.41 18.85 -8.53
N GLN A 100 0.44 19.11 -9.41
CA GLN A 100 -0.30 20.37 -9.48
C GLN A 100 -1.46 20.43 -8.48
N PHE A 101 -1.85 19.30 -7.87
CA PHE A 101 -2.94 19.28 -6.89
C PHE A 101 -2.48 19.77 -5.50
N PRO A 102 -3.32 20.55 -4.78
CA PRO A 102 -3.03 20.98 -3.40
C PRO A 102 -2.74 19.80 -2.46
N ASP A 103 -3.56 18.75 -2.55
CA ASP A 103 -3.51 17.53 -1.74
C ASP A 103 -2.65 16.41 -2.36
N ARG A 104 -1.76 16.73 -3.32
CA ARG A 104 -1.02 15.77 -4.15
C ARG A 104 -0.39 14.55 -3.47
N LEU A 105 -0.03 14.65 -2.19
CA LEU A 105 0.54 13.52 -1.41
C LEU A 105 -0.51 12.47 -1.03
N PHE A 106 -1.79 12.86 -0.96
CA PHE A 106 -2.92 12.03 -0.56
C PHE A 106 -3.70 11.50 -1.77
N PHE A 107 -3.20 11.69 -3.00
CA PHE A 107 -3.94 11.35 -4.21
C PHE A 107 -4.30 9.86 -4.25
N LEU A 108 -3.32 8.97 -4.06
CA LEU A 108 -3.58 7.52 -4.01
C LEU A 108 -4.38 7.12 -2.76
N TYR A 109 -4.10 7.77 -1.62
CA TYR A 109 -4.82 7.54 -0.37
C TYR A 109 -6.34 7.69 -0.56
N LYS A 110 -6.78 8.78 -1.23
CA LYS A 110 -8.20 9.06 -1.51
C LYS A 110 -8.85 7.96 -2.35
N ILE A 111 -8.14 7.52 -3.38
CA ILE A 111 -8.64 6.47 -4.28
C ILE A 111 -8.82 5.16 -3.50
N LEU A 112 -7.84 4.80 -2.66
CA LEU A 112 -7.93 3.58 -1.85
C LEU A 112 -8.99 3.68 -0.73
N SER A 113 -9.18 4.85 -0.11
CA SER A 113 -10.20 5.02 0.95
C SER A 113 -11.61 4.81 0.41
N GLN A 114 -11.89 5.26 -0.81
CA GLN A 114 -13.18 5.08 -1.50
C GLN A 114 -13.47 3.62 -1.90
N ASN A 115 -12.43 2.76 -1.93
CA ASN A 115 -12.47 1.40 -2.48
C ASN A 115 -12.08 0.32 -1.46
N SER A 116 -12.12 0.65 -0.16
CA SER A 116 -11.51 -0.13 0.92
C SER A 116 -12.09 -1.54 1.17
N PHE A 117 -13.15 -1.94 0.45
CA PHE A 117 -13.94 -3.15 0.75
C PHE A 117 -13.63 -4.38 -0.09
N SER A 118 -12.79 -4.27 -1.14
CA SER A 118 -12.67 -5.35 -2.12
C SER A 118 -11.45 -6.26 -1.97
N TYR A 119 -10.46 -5.88 -1.18
CA TYR A 119 -9.17 -6.58 -1.08
C TYR A 119 -8.69 -6.66 0.38
N ASP A 120 -8.25 -7.85 0.77
CA ASP A 120 -7.65 -8.09 2.09
C ASP A 120 -6.24 -7.51 2.14
N TYR A 121 -5.47 -7.69 1.06
CA TYR A 121 -4.11 -7.14 0.90
C TYR A 121 -4.00 -6.28 -0.35
N VAL A 122 -3.38 -5.12 -0.21
CA VAL A 122 -2.93 -4.27 -1.31
C VAL A 122 -1.42 -4.16 -1.24
N ILE A 123 -0.72 -4.67 -2.24
CA ILE A 123 0.73 -4.55 -2.37
C ILE A 123 1.01 -3.44 -3.40
N ILE A 124 1.88 -2.50 -3.07
CA ILE A 124 2.24 -1.40 -3.98
C ILE A 124 3.72 -1.55 -4.35
N ASP A 125 4.02 -1.72 -5.65
CA ASP A 125 5.39 -1.75 -6.19
C ASP A 125 5.83 -0.33 -6.58
N CYS A 126 6.84 0.21 -5.89
CA CYS A 126 7.29 1.57 -6.12
C CYS A 126 8.48 1.67 -7.10
N PRO A 127 8.60 2.82 -7.82
CA PRO A 127 9.77 3.13 -8.62
C PRO A 127 11.05 3.22 -7.77
N PRO A 128 12.25 3.15 -8.38
CA PRO A 128 13.54 3.20 -7.68
C PRO A 128 13.95 4.65 -7.30
N ASN A 129 13.03 5.43 -6.74
CA ASN A 129 13.27 6.78 -6.24
C ASN A 129 12.28 7.12 -5.12
N LEU A 130 12.45 8.28 -4.47
CA LEU A 130 11.51 8.81 -3.47
C LEU A 130 10.74 10.02 -4.05
N GLY A 131 10.32 9.90 -5.32
CA GLY A 131 9.47 10.87 -6.00
C GLY A 131 8.03 10.85 -5.49
N LEU A 132 7.16 11.62 -6.16
CA LEU A 132 5.79 11.85 -5.72
C LEU A 132 4.94 10.57 -5.73
N LEU A 133 5.18 9.66 -6.70
CA LEU A 133 4.49 8.36 -6.73
C LEU A 133 4.86 7.49 -5.51
N SER A 134 6.15 7.41 -5.17
CA SER A 134 6.62 6.69 -3.98
C SER A 134 6.10 7.30 -2.69
N LEU A 135 6.02 8.63 -2.60
CA LEU A 135 5.44 9.32 -1.44
C LEU A 135 3.93 9.03 -1.31
N ASN A 136 3.19 9.05 -2.41
CA ASN A 136 1.77 8.68 -2.43
C ASN A 136 1.55 7.25 -1.95
N ALA A 137 2.40 6.31 -2.38
CA ALA A 137 2.36 4.93 -1.92
C ALA A 137 2.58 4.83 -0.39
N ILE A 138 3.59 5.52 0.14
CA ILE A 138 3.89 5.55 1.58
C ILE A 138 2.72 6.14 2.36
N VAL A 139 2.19 7.29 1.94
CA VAL A 139 1.03 7.95 2.56
C VAL A 139 -0.20 7.04 2.59
N ALA A 140 -0.44 6.28 1.51
CA ALA A 140 -1.55 5.34 1.42
C ALA A 140 -1.37 4.07 2.27
N SER A 141 -0.18 3.82 2.83
CA SER A 141 0.17 2.53 3.42
C SER A 141 -0.07 2.41 4.92
N SER A 142 -0.33 1.18 5.37
CA SER A 142 -0.26 0.81 6.78
C SER A 142 1.12 0.27 7.17
N HIS A 143 1.79 -0.40 6.24
CA HIS A 143 3.09 -1.01 6.45
C HIS A 143 4.02 -0.71 5.26
N LEU A 144 5.32 -0.62 5.54
CA LEU A 144 6.34 -0.61 4.50
C LEU A 144 7.10 -1.93 4.54
N LEU A 145 7.32 -2.53 3.37
CA LEU A 145 8.28 -3.61 3.20
C LEU A 145 9.48 -3.05 2.45
N ILE A 146 10.66 -3.11 3.05
CA ILE A 146 11.87 -2.46 2.53
C ILE A 146 12.89 -3.55 2.17
N PRO A 147 12.99 -3.95 0.89
CA PRO A 147 14.01 -4.91 0.45
C PRO A 147 15.41 -4.32 0.58
N LEU A 148 16.29 -4.99 1.32
CA LEU A 148 17.67 -4.60 1.55
C LEU A 148 18.61 -5.55 0.82
N LEU A 149 19.30 -5.03 -0.19
CA LEU A 149 20.39 -5.74 -0.84
C LEU A 149 21.61 -5.80 0.11
N VAL A 150 22.34 -6.91 0.11
CA VAL A 150 23.60 -7.03 0.86
C VAL A 150 24.69 -6.19 0.17
N CYS A 151 24.82 -4.93 0.55
CA CYS A 151 25.89 -4.06 0.06
C CYS A 151 26.15 -2.87 1.01
N PRO A 152 27.34 -2.24 0.95
CA PRO A 152 27.69 -1.11 1.83
C PRO A 152 26.72 0.07 1.73
N PHE A 153 26.15 0.31 0.54
CA PHE A 153 25.27 1.45 0.28
C PHE A 153 23.84 1.29 0.82
N SER A 154 23.42 0.08 1.22
CA SER A 154 22.06 -0.17 1.68
C SER A 154 21.71 0.61 2.95
N LEU A 155 22.67 0.80 3.85
CA LEU A 155 22.48 1.62 5.05
C LEU A 155 22.28 3.10 4.73
N LYS A 156 23.02 3.63 3.76
CA LYS A 156 22.87 5.03 3.35
C LYS A 156 21.47 5.28 2.77
N ALA A 157 21.03 4.43 1.83
CA ALA A 157 19.70 4.52 1.24
C ALA A 157 18.59 4.37 2.28
N LEU A 158 18.79 3.46 3.25
CA LEU A 158 17.84 3.27 4.34
C LEU A 158 17.70 4.51 5.24
N LYS A 159 18.81 5.16 5.62
CA LYS A 159 18.77 6.40 6.41
C LYS A 159 17.95 7.50 5.72
N SER A 160 18.15 7.70 4.42
CA SER A 160 17.37 8.67 3.65
C SER A 160 15.88 8.34 3.60
N LEU A 161 15.53 7.06 3.41
CA LEU A 161 14.13 6.62 3.47
C LEU A 161 13.51 6.88 4.85
N LEU A 162 14.23 6.63 5.94
CA LEU A 162 13.73 6.87 7.30
C LEU A 162 13.51 8.35 7.61
N GLN A 163 14.37 9.24 7.07
CA GLN A 163 14.15 10.68 7.18
C GLN A 163 12.84 11.11 6.50
N VAL A 164 12.60 10.61 5.28
CA VAL A 164 11.35 10.86 4.56
C VAL A 164 10.15 10.27 5.30
N LEU A 165 10.30 9.05 5.84
CA LEU A 165 9.25 8.39 6.62
C LEU A 165 8.83 9.24 7.82
N ASN A 166 9.79 9.75 8.60
CA ASN A 166 9.49 10.61 9.75
C ASN A 166 8.68 11.85 9.36
N LEU A 167 9.03 12.51 8.25
CA LEU A 167 8.30 13.69 7.76
C LEU A 167 6.87 13.34 7.33
N VAL A 168 6.69 12.18 6.68
CA VAL A 168 5.37 11.68 6.28
C VAL A 168 4.55 11.31 7.52
N GLU A 169 5.14 10.60 8.48
CA GLU A 169 4.49 10.21 9.74
C GLU A 169 4.07 11.43 10.56
N GLU A 170 4.89 12.48 10.62
CA GLU A 170 4.56 13.75 11.29
C GLU A 170 3.36 14.40 10.61
N LYS A 171 3.37 14.52 9.29
CA LYS A 171 2.27 15.09 8.52
C LYS A 171 0.98 14.28 8.65
N MET A 172 1.08 12.95 8.65
CA MET A 172 -0.03 12.02 8.86
C MET A 172 -0.49 11.99 10.33
N GLY A 173 0.41 12.39 11.24
CA GLY A 173 0.45 12.02 12.65
C GLY A 173 -0.03 10.58 12.92
N LYS A 174 0.55 9.65 12.18
CA LYS A 174 0.43 8.19 12.34
C LYS A 174 1.83 7.61 12.16
N LYS A 175 2.12 6.52 12.90
CA LYS A 175 3.26 5.66 12.59
C LYS A 175 2.93 4.65 11.50
N ILE A 176 3.81 4.53 10.53
CA ILE A 176 3.80 3.53 9.47
C ILE A 176 4.87 2.52 9.82
N THR A 177 4.50 1.27 10.09
CA THR A 177 5.47 0.26 10.56
C THR A 177 6.38 -0.19 9.40
N PRO A 178 7.71 0.04 9.47
CA PRO A 178 8.63 -0.45 8.47
C PRO A 178 9.10 -1.86 8.81
N TYR A 179 9.06 -2.77 7.84
CA TYR A 179 9.64 -4.11 7.90
C TYR A 179 10.79 -4.24 6.92
N TYR A 180 11.91 -4.79 7.37
CA TYR A 180 13.12 -4.90 6.55
C TYR A 180 13.33 -6.34 6.08
N LEU A 181 13.43 -6.53 4.76
CA LEU A 181 13.61 -7.83 4.13
C LEU A 181 15.00 -7.91 3.49
N ILE A 182 15.87 -8.80 3.98
CA ILE A 182 17.15 -9.03 3.30
C ILE A 182 16.90 -9.85 2.03
N THR A 183 17.36 -9.34 0.90
CA THR A 183 17.21 -9.99 -0.41
C THR A 183 18.54 -10.32 -1.06
N GLN A 184 18.50 -11.30 -1.97
CA GLN A 184 19.67 -11.77 -2.74
C GLN A 184 20.83 -12.22 -1.84
N LEU A 185 20.49 -12.92 -0.75
CA LEU A 185 21.48 -13.40 0.21
C LEU A 185 22.24 -14.63 -0.34
N ASP A 186 23.56 -14.50 -0.52
CA ASP A 186 24.44 -15.65 -0.65
C ASP A 186 24.99 -16.04 0.73
N LYS A 187 24.49 -17.16 1.27
CA LYS A 187 24.88 -17.69 2.58
C LYS A 187 26.32 -18.18 2.65
N ARG A 188 27.00 -18.37 1.51
CA ARG A 188 28.40 -18.81 1.46
C ARG A 188 29.37 -17.65 1.67
N ALA A 189 28.94 -16.42 1.42
CA ALA A 189 29.79 -15.24 1.53
C ALA A 189 29.84 -14.76 2.99
N LYS A 190 31.05 -14.68 3.57
CA LYS A 190 31.27 -14.18 4.94
C LYS A 190 30.68 -12.78 5.16
N PHE A 191 30.84 -11.89 4.17
CA PHE A 191 30.28 -10.54 4.22
C PHE A 191 28.75 -10.54 4.34
N SER A 192 28.07 -11.49 3.69
CA SER A 192 26.62 -11.60 3.76
C SER A 192 26.12 -11.92 5.16
N LEU A 193 26.78 -12.86 5.85
CA LEU A 193 26.44 -13.21 7.23
C LEU A 193 26.71 -12.05 8.17
N TYR A 194 27.88 -11.41 8.04
CA TYR A 194 28.22 -10.20 8.80
C TYR A 194 27.20 -9.07 8.59
N PHE A 195 26.78 -8.82 7.34
CA PHE A 195 25.79 -7.79 7.02
C PHE A 195 24.44 -8.09 7.68
N VAL A 196 23.97 -9.34 7.64
CA VAL A 196 22.72 -9.74 8.31
C VAL A 196 22.79 -9.47 9.81
N GLU A 197 23.87 -9.87 10.47
CA GLU A 197 24.06 -9.63 11.91
C GLU A 197 24.10 -8.14 12.25
N LYS A 198 24.81 -7.34 11.44
CA LYS A 198 24.85 -5.89 11.59
C LYS A 198 23.46 -5.27 11.45
N MET A 199 22.69 -5.65 10.43
CA MET A 199 21.32 -5.14 10.23
C MET A 199 20.40 -5.54 11.38
N LYS A 200 20.51 -6.77 11.89
CA LYS A 200 19.75 -7.21 13.06
C LYS A 200 20.00 -6.34 14.30
N LYS A 201 21.25 -5.93 14.53
CA LYS A 201 21.62 -5.03 15.63
C LYS A 201 21.08 -3.61 15.41
N GLU A 202 21.21 -3.07 14.20
CA GLU A 202 20.83 -1.68 13.89
C GLU A 202 19.30 -1.47 13.77
N LEU A 203 18.57 -2.43 13.19
CA LEU A 203 17.15 -2.28 12.83
C LEU A 203 16.18 -2.86 13.86
N LYS A 204 16.71 -3.52 14.90
CA LYS A 204 15.94 -4.09 16.01
C LYS A 204 14.80 -5.01 15.51
N GLY A 205 13.72 -5.16 16.27
CA GLY A 205 12.62 -6.11 15.99
C GLY A 205 11.82 -5.89 14.70
N ASN A 206 12.19 -4.92 13.87
CA ASN A 206 11.52 -4.63 12.60
C ASN A 206 12.18 -5.34 11.39
N ILE A 207 13.33 -5.98 11.57
CA ILE A 207 13.92 -6.84 10.54
C ILE A 207 13.22 -8.20 10.53
N LEU A 208 12.83 -8.67 9.34
CA LEU A 208 12.17 -9.95 9.18
C LEU A 208 13.15 -11.11 9.43
N ASN A 209 12.62 -12.21 9.96
CA ASN A 209 13.38 -13.46 10.10
C ASN A 209 13.60 -14.11 8.73
N THR A 210 12.63 -13.95 7.82
CA THR A 210 12.74 -14.42 6.45
C THR A 210 13.79 -13.62 5.67
N VAL A 211 14.57 -14.35 4.87
CA VAL A 211 15.53 -13.77 3.91
C VAL A 211 15.28 -14.40 2.54
N ILE A 212 15.40 -13.60 1.48
CA ILE A 212 15.31 -14.11 0.11
C ILE A 212 16.71 -14.45 -0.38
N ARG A 213 16.96 -15.72 -0.66
CA ARG A 213 18.27 -16.20 -1.14
C ARG A 213 18.48 -15.88 -2.60
N THR A 214 19.74 -15.75 -3.01
CA THR A 214 20.09 -15.69 -4.44
C THR A 214 19.59 -16.94 -5.16
N ASN A 215 18.76 -16.74 -6.18
CA ASN A 215 18.15 -17.83 -6.92
C ASN A 215 17.92 -17.43 -8.39
N ILE A 216 18.54 -18.16 -9.31
CA ILE A 216 18.40 -17.92 -10.75
C ILE A 216 16.97 -18.15 -11.25
N SER A 217 16.24 -19.08 -10.63
CA SER A 217 14.85 -19.38 -11.02
C SER A 217 13.90 -18.22 -10.81
N LEU A 218 14.21 -17.25 -9.94
CA LEU A 218 13.42 -16.01 -9.82
C LEU A 218 13.55 -15.11 -11.05
N ARG A 219 14.74 -15.09 -11.69
CA ARG A 219 15.00 -14.33 -12.91
C ARG A 219 14.37 -15.03 -14.11
N GLU A 220 14.51 -16.35 -14.19
CA GLU A 220 13.87 -17.16 -15.24
C GLU A 220 12.34 -17.06 -15.17
N ALA A 221 11.75 -17.11 -13.98
CA ALA A 221 10.31 -16.93 -13.77
C ALA A 221 9.84 -15.56 -14.29
N SER A 222 10.57 -14.49 -13.93
CA SER A 222 10.32 -13.13 -14.43
C SER A 222 10.35 -13.06 -15.95
N PHE A 223 11.36 -13.68 -16.57
CA PHE A 223 11.52 -13.67 -18.03
C PHE A 223 10.37 -14.38 -18.75
N LYS A 224 9.79 -15.40 -18.11
CA LYS A 224 8.64 -16.14 -18.65
C LYS A 224 7.28 -15.54 -18.29
N GLY A 225 7.23 -14.42 -17.55
CA GLY A 225 5.97 -13.84 -17.08
C GLY A 225 5.22 -14.73 -16.08
N LEU A 226 5.95 -15.56 -15.32
CA LEU A 226 5.39 -16.50 -14.36
C LEU A 226 5.84 -16.15 -12.94
N SER A 227 4.98 -16.37 -11.95
CA SER A 227 5.42 -16.34 -10.56
C SER A 227 6.38 -17.50 -10.27
N ILE A 228 7.18 -17.39 -9.22
CA ILE A 228 8.08 -18.49 -8.83
C ILE A 228 7.30 -19.76 -8.45
N PHE A 229 6.06 -19.61 -8.01
CA PHE A 229 5.17 -20.71 -7.63
C PHE A 229 4.64 -21.46 -8.85
N GLU A 230 4.45 -20.78 -9.98
CA GLU A 230 4.05 -21.42 -11.24
C GLU A 230 5.27 -21.99 -11.96
N TYR A 231 6.38 -21.24 -12.01
CA TYR A 231 7.55 -21.65 -12.75
C TYR A 231 8.32 -22.80 -12.09
N LYS A 232 8.60 -22.72 -10.79
CA LYS A 232 9.38 -23.72 -10.05
C LYS A 232 8.97 -23.79 -8.57
N PRO A 233 7.81 -24.39 -8.27
CA PRO A 233 7.19 -24.38 -6.92
C PRO A 233 8.06 -25.01 -5.82
N LEU A 234 8.94 -25.95 -6.16
CA LEU A 234 9.85 -26.61 -5.21
C LEU A 234 11.20 -25.88 -5.06
N SER A 235 11.39 -24.75 -5.74
CA SER A 235 12.64 -24.00 -5.66
C SER A 235 12.83 -23.33 -4.30
N ARG A 236 14.09 -23.00 -3.97
CA ARG A 236 14.43 -22.22 -2.78
C ARG A 236 13.69 -20.87 -2.73
N GLY A 237 13.47 -20.25 -3.89
CA GLY A 237 12.80 -18.95 -4.00
C GLY A 237 11.30 -19.05 -3.71
N ALA A 238 10.64 -20.11 -4.19
CA ALA A 238 9.25 -20.40 -3.83
C ALA A 238 9.10 -20.66 -2.32
N LYS A 239 10.04 -21.41 -1.72
CA LYS A 239 10.07 -21.60 -0.27
C LYS A 239 10.27 -20.28 0.49
N ASP A 240 11.23 -19.46 0.07
CA ASP A 240 11.53 -18.17 0.71
C ASP A 240 10.33 -17.22 0.66
N TYR A 241 9.65 -17.08 -0.49
CA TYR A 241 8.47 -16.23 -0.61
C TYR A 241 7.23 -16.81 0.08
N LYS A 242 7.10 -18.14 0.19
CA LYS A 242 6.05 -18.75 1.02
C LYS A 242 6.25 -18.36 2.48
N THR A 243 7.45 -18.53 3.03
CA THR A 243 7.75 -18.15 4.42
C THR A 243 7.59 -16.65 4.64
N LEU A 244 7.99 -15.82 3.67
CA LEU A 244 7.75 -14.37 3.74
C LEU A 244 6.26 -14.05 3.86
N SER A 245 5.42 -14.70 3.04
CA SER A 245 3.98 -14.45 3.09
C SER A 245 3.37 -14.84 4.43
N GLU A 246 3.80 -15.96 5.02
CA GLU A 246 3.35 -16.41 6.34
C GLU A 246 3.76 -15.43 7.45
N GLU A 247 5.00 -14.92 7.40
CA GLU A 247 5.49 -13.92 8.35
C GLU A 247 4.73 -12.58 8.22
N ILE A 248 4.49 -12.11 6.98
CA ILE A 248 3.71 -10.89 6.73
C ILE A 248 2.27 -11.04 7.22
N ILE A 249 1.63 -12.20 6.99
CA ILE A 249 0.28 -12.47 7.48
C ILE A 249 0.25 -12.34 9.01
N ASN A 250 1.18 -12.99 9.72
CA ASN A 250 1.24 -12.93 11.18
C ASN A 250 1.46 -11.50 11.71
N LEU A 251 2.27 -10.69 11.02
CA LEU A 251 2.54 -9.31 11.40
C LEU A 251 1.37 -8.35 11.15
N THR A 252 0.39 -8.73 10.33
CA THR A 252 -0.68 -7.86 9.83
C THR A 252 -2.10 -8.33 10.16
N GLN A 253 -2.26 -9.47 10.86
CA GLN A 253 -3.56 -10.13 11.07
C GLN A 253 -4.51 -9.44 12.05
N ASP A 254 -4.02 -8.66 13.01
CA ASP A 254 -4.83 -8.19 14.15
C ASP A 254 -5.61 -6.89 13.92
N LYS A 255 -5.28 -6.11 12.87
CA LYS A 255 -5.82 -4.76 12.68
C LYS A 255 -5.92 -4.41 11.20
N GLY A 256 -7.09 -3.99 10.74
CA GLY A 256 -7.26 -3.32 9.45
C GLY A 256 -7.23 -1.81 9.66
N TRP A 257 -6.65 -1.06 8.73
CA TRP A 257 -6.66 0.40 8.82
C TRP A 257 -7.91 0.97 8.14
N ALA A 258 -8.65 1.79 8.89
CA ALA A 258 -9.73 2.61 8.37
C ALA A 258 -9.14 3.93 7.87
N TYR A 259 -9.57 4.39 6.70
CA TYR A 259 -9.06 5.57 6.03
C TYR A 259 -10.22 6.52 5.73
N PHE A 260 -10.12 7.76 6.19
CA PHE A 260 -11.18 8.77 6.06
C PHE A 260 -10.61 10.05 5.47
N PHE A 261 -11.36 10.61 4.53
CA PHE A 261 -11.00 11.85 3.86
C PHE A 261 -12.25 12.72 3.69
N PHE A 262 -12.15 13.99 4.01
CA PHE A 262 -13.25 14.95 3.93
C PHE A 262 -12.78 16.24 3.24
N LYS A 263 -13.60 16.78 2.32
CA LYS A 263 -13.33 18.04 1.64
C LYS A 263 -14.40 19.08 2.00
N GLY A 264 -13.97 20.25 2.45
CA GLY A 264 -14.85 21.38 2.78
C GLY A 264 -14.07 22.67 3.05
N LYS A 265 -14.61 23.78 2.52
CA LYS A 265 -14.11 25.15 2.70
C LYS A 265 -14.63 25.78 3.99
N ASP A 266 -13.84 26.68 4.57
CA ASP A 266 -14.23 27.49 5.74
C ASP A 266 -14.66 26.67 6.97
N ILE A 267 -14.08 25.48 7.11
CA ILE A 267 -14.32 24.60 8.26
C ILE A 267 -13.16 24.71 9.24
N ASN A 268 -13.48 24.94 10.51
CA ASN A 268 -12.47 25.05 11.56
C ASN A 268 -12.01 23.70 12.10
N ASN A 269 -12.94 22.75 12.25
CA ASN A 269 -12.65 21.42 12.75
C ASN A 269 -13.60 20.40 12.11
N VAL A 270 -13.08 19.21 11.81
CA VAL A 270 -13.86 18.05 11.38
C VAL A 270 -13.56 16.91 12.32
N TYR A 271 -14.59 16.21 12.77
CA TYR A 271 -14.49 15.00 13.56
C TYR A 271 -15.14 13.85 12.80
N ILE A 272 -14.67 12.64 13.05
CA ILE A 272 -15.41 11.45 12.63
C ILE A 272 -16.17 10.87 13.82
N VAL A 273 -17.44 10.53 13.59
CA VAL A 273 -18.33 9.92 14.58
C VAL A 273 -18.93 8.66 14.00
N GLY A 274 -19.04 7.61 14.80
CA GLY A 274 -19.53 6.32 14.32
C GLY A 274 -19.58 5.25 15.40
N ASP A 275 -19.83 4.02 14.99
CA ASP A 275 -19.97 2.87 15.90
C ASP A 275 -18.73 2.68 16.81
N PHE A 276 -17.53 2.96 16.28
CA PHE A 276 -16.26 2.80 17.00
C PHE A 276 -16.03 3.78 18.16
N ASN A 277 -16.74 4.92 18.19
CA ASN A 277 -16.70 5.88 19.29
C ASN A 277 -18.09 6.19 19.86
N ARG A 278 -19.04 5.25 19.68
CA ARG A 278 -20.42 5.36 20.17
C ARG A 278 -21.10 6.66 19.72
N TRP A 279 -20.77 7.14 18.52
CA TRP A 279 -21.32 8.36 17.94
C TRP A 279 -21.08 9.63 18.77
N GLN A 280 -19.98 9.67 19.53
CA GLN A 280 -19.59 10.81 20.35
C GLN A 280 -18.46 11.62 19.71
N LYS A 281 -18.47 12.94 19.94
CA LYS A 281 -17.37 13.82 19.56
C LYS A 281 -16.21 13.63 20.53
N ASP A 282 -15.08 13.16 20.03
CA ASP A 282 -13.87 12.85 20.80
C ASP A 282 -12.63 13.40 20.06
N GLU A 283 -11.69 13.97 20.81
CA GLU A 283 -10.44 14.54 20.26
C GLU A 283 -9.54 13.48 19.62
N GLU A 284 -9.62 12.21 20.03
CA GLU A 284 -8.93 11.10 19.34
C GLU A 284 -9.38 10.96 17.87
N TYR A 285 -10.63 11.33 17.59
CA TYR A 285 -11.28 11.21 16.28
C TYR A 285 -11.37 12.55 15.53
N LYS A 286 -10.59 13.54 15.96
CA LYS A 286 -10.44 14.82 15.28
C LYS A 286 -9.57 14.64 14.03
N MET A 287 -10.10 15.05 12.88
CA MET A 287 -9.38 14.97 11.61
C MET A 287 -8.30 16.06 11.52
N LYS A 288 -7.24 15.77 10.76
CA LYS A 288 -6.12 16.69 10.52
C LYS A 288 -6.25 17.33 9.16
N LYS A 289 -5.77 18.58 9.01
CA LYS A 289 -5.74 19.27 7.72
C LYS A 289 -4.70 18.62 6.79
N ALA A 290 -5.12 18.21 5.60
CA ALA A 290 -4.22 17.87 4.49
C ALA A 290 -3.76 19.13 3.73
N ASP A 291 -4.68 20.09 3.56
CA ASP A 291 -4.50 21.42 2.97
C ASP A 291 -5.58 22.39 3.51
N GLU A 292 -5.80 23.53 2.85
CA GLU A 292 -6.80 24.54 3.27
C GLU A 292 -8.25 24.05 3.24
N GLU A 293 -8.58 23.10 2.38
CA GLU A 293 -9.96 22.62 2.12
C GLU A 293 -10.14 21.14 2.44
N SER A 294 -9.09 20.46 2.89
CA SER A 294 -9.05 19.01 2.98
C SER A 294 -8.66 18.52 4.35
N TRP A 295 -9.32 17.45 4.78
CA TRP A 295 -9.16 16.83 6.08
C TRP A 295 -9.00 15.32 5.92
N PHE A 296 -8.21 14.69 6.79
CA PHE A 296 -8.05 13.24 6.80
C PHE A 296 -7.92 12.70 8.22
N LEU A 297 -8.24 11.42 8.37
CA LEU A 297 -7.94 10.65 9.58
C LEU A 297 -7.86 9.17 9.21
N ASN A 298 -7.00 8.42 9.88
CA ASN A 298 -6.97 6.97 9.77
C ASN A 298 -6.52 6.34 11.07
N PHE A 299 -7.13 5.22 11.44
CA PHE A 299 -6.80 4.49 12.66
C PHE A 299 -7.10 3.00 12.45
N PRO A 300 -6.45 2.12 13.23
CA PRO A 300 -6.75 0.70 13.14
C PRO A 300 -8.12 0.40 13.75
N LEU A 301 -8.90 -0.41 13.07
CA LEU A 301 -10.14 -1.00 13.57
C LEU A 301 -10.04 -2.52 13.55
N LYS A 302 -10.81 -3.15 14.43
CA LYS A 302 -11.01 -4.60 14.37
C LYS A 302 -11.84 -4.94 13.15
N LYS A 303 -11.82 -6.21 12.75
CA LYS A 303 -12.70 -6.70 11.70
C LYS A 303 -14.16 -6.48 12.09
N GLY A 304 -14.97 -6.00 11.17
CA GLY A 304 -16.37 -5.66 11.42
C GLY A 304 -16.94 -4.65 10.43
N LYS A 305 -18.25 -4.49 10.47
CA LYS A 305 -18.99 -3.44 9.76
C LYS A 305 -19.27 -2.29 10.73
N TYR A 306 -18.96 -1.08 10.31
CA TYR A 306 -19.07 0.16 11.07
C TYR A 306 -19.86 1.19 10.27
N HIS A 307 -20.72 1.93 10.95
CA HIS A 307 -21.41 3.10 10.42
C HIS A 307 -20.71 4.36 10.93
N TYR A 308 -20.60 5.36 10.08
CA TYR A 308 -19.98 6.63 10.45
C TYR A 308 -20.56 7.82 9.68
N LYS A 309 -20.28 9.02 10.20
CA LYS A 309 -20.49 10.32 9.58
C LYS A 309 -19.35 11.26 9.95
N PHE A 310 -19.20 12.33 9.19
CA PHE A 310 -18.39 13.48 9.57
C PHE A 310 -19.21 14.48 10.37
N LEU A 311 -18.65 14.99 11.45
CA LEU A 311 -19.18 16.13 12.19
C LEU A 311 -18.33 17.35 11.82
N ALA A 312 -18.86 18.19 10.92
CA ALA A 312 -18.19 19.39 10.42
C ALA A 312 -19.11 20.60 10.57
N ALA A 313 -18.60 21.70 11.14
CA ALA A 313 -19.40 22.90 11.42
C ALA A 313 -20.73 22.60 12.15
N ASN A 314 -20.70 21.69 13.14
CA ASN A 314 -21.85 21.18 13.89
C ASN A 314 -22.94 20.49 13.05
N ARG A 315 -22.63 20.09 11.82
CA ARG A 315 -23.52 19.31 10.95
C ARG A 315 -22.99 17.90 10.79
N TRP A 316 -23.91 16.95 10.79
CA TRP A 316 -23.64 15.54 10.55
C TRP A 316 -23.75 15.28 9.05
N ILE A 317 -22.65 14.88 8.42
CA ILE A 317 -22.51 14.75 6.97
C ILE A 317 -22.13 13.31 6.69
N ALA A 318 -22.96 12.59 5.94
CA ALA A 318 -22.54 11.30 5.37
C ALA A 318 -21.35 11.55 4.44
N ASP A 319 -20.36 10.66 4.46
CA ASP A 319 -19.18 10.75 3.61
C ASP A 319 -19.60 10.83 2.14
N PRO A 320 -19.43 12.01 1.49
CA PRO A 320 -19.85 12.20 0.10
C PRO A 320 -19.03 11.37 -0.88
N LEU A 321 -17.83 10.94 -0.46
CA LEU A 321 -16.92 10.13 -1.26
C LEU A 321 -17.16 8.63 -1.06
N ASN A 322 -17.94 8.23 -0.05
CA ASN A 322 -18.25 6.84 0.18
C ASN A 322 -19.52 6.43 -0.57
N PRO A 323 -19.43 5.55 -1.59
CA PRO A 323 -20.59 5.10 -2.34
C PRO A 323 -21.49 4.13 -1.55
N PHE A 324 -21.03 3.61 -0.41
CA PHE A 324 -21.77 2.68 0.42
C PHE A 324 -22.42 3.40 1.60
N GLN A 325 -23.74 3.49 1.57
CA GLN A 325 -24.54 4.16 2.59
C GLN A 325 -25.79 3.33 2.93
N GLU A 326 -26.20 3.39 4.20
CA GLU A 326 -27.41 2.75 4.71
C GLU A 326 -28.28 3.77 5.45
N ASP A 327 -29.59 3.57 5.42
CA ASP A 327 -30.53 4.49 6.07
C ASP A 327 -30.33 4.47 7.59
N ASP A 328 -30.39 5.65 8.20
CA ASP A 328 -30.34 5.80 9.65
C ASP A 328 -31.76 5.87 10.27
N PRO A 329 -31.90 5.59 11.58
CA PRO A 329 -33.22 5.61 12.23
C PRO A 329 -33.93 6.97 12.25
N TYR A 330 -33.26 8.05 11.84
CA TYR A 330 -33.74 9.43 11.89
C TYR A 330 -34.05 10.00 10.50
N GLY A 331 -34.12 9.14 9.48
CA GLY A 331 -34.46 9.53 8.10
C GLY A 331 -33.29 10.12 7.29
N GLY A 332 -32.06 10.00 7.79
CA GLY A 332 -30.83 10.31 7.06
C GLY A 332 -30.12 9.05 6.56
N LYS A 333 -28.86 9.20 6.14
CA LYS A 333 -28.00 8.08 5.73
C LYS A 333 -26.68 8.07 6.50
N ASN A 334 -26.24 6.89 6.91
CA ASN A 334 -24.91 6.65 7.45
C ASN A 334 -23.99 6.11 6.35
N SER A 335 -22.72 6.51 6.37
CA SER A 335 -21.70 5.87 5.55
C SER A 335 -21.26 4.56 6.17
N VAL A 336 -21.02 3.55 5.33
CA VAL A 336 -20.68 2.19 5.78
C VAL A 336 -19.21 1.92 5.52
N LEU A 337 -18.51 1.40 6.54
CA LEU A 337 -17.13 0.94 6.50
C LEU A 337 -17.04 -0.51 6.98
N VAL A 338 -16.60 -1.42 6.12
CA VAL A 338 -16.26 -2.80 6.47
C VAL A 338 -14.75 -2.99 6.56
N ILE A 339 -14.29 -3.57 7.67
CA ILE A 339 -12.91 -4.01 7.88
C ILE A 339 -12.87 -5.54 7.77
N SER A 340 -12.22 -6.08 6.74
CA SER A 340 -12.11 -7.52 6.45
C SER A 340 -10.91 -8.22 7.07
#